data_AF-A0A8S8Y8P3-F1
#
_entry.id   AF-A0A8S8Y8P3-F1
#
_cell.length_a   1.000
_cell.length_b   1.000
_cell.length_c   1.000
_cell.angle_alpha   90.00
_cell.angle_beta   90.00
_cell.angle_gamma   90.00
#
_symmetry.space_group_name_H-M   'P 1'
#
loop_
_entity.id
_entity.type
_entity.pdbx_description
1 polymer ?
#
loop_
_entity_poly.entity_id
_entity_poly.type
_entity_poly.pdbx_seq_one_letter_code
_entity_poly.pdbx_strand_id
1 'polypeptide(L)'
;MAQTVLMNVANADLERTLRLAPHTATPVDGLAPRIVPLRWVPEQEIHLYALHKSLPMHHEECPNARGALRWRHREMVAQMEADVPGTRHGLVRMADQIKGLRNQVVALGGEGQRPAPPEPCPRCGSLTSGLQCKACDMRDLLGVGEGQSTPEPTHPGLGVGRSNDIGVPAASCSPL
;
A
#
# COMPACT_ATOMS: atom_id res chain seq x y z
N MET A 1 -0.77 -3.05 8.86
CA MET A 1 -0.37 -4.20 8.02
C MET A 1 -0.97 -5.53 8.48
N ALA A 2 -1.13 -5.75 9.79
CA ALA A 2 -1.72 -6.96 10.36
C ALA A 2 -3.06 -7.39 9.71
N GLN A 3 -3.96 -6.44 9.45
CA GLN A 3 -5.23 -6.70 8.72
C GLN A 3 -5.01 -7.45 7.39
N THR A 4 -4.07 -6.98 6.57
CA THR A 4 -3.78 -7.59 5.26
C THR A 4 -3.17 -8.97 5.41
N VAL A 5 -2.30 -9.17 6.40
CA VAL A 5 -1.75 -10.50 6.70
C VAL A 5 -2.88 -11.46 7.06
N LEU A 6 -3.76 -11.07 7.97
CA LEU A 6 -4.89 -11.90 8.38
C LEU A 6 -5.83 -12.21 7.21
N MET A 7 -6.15 -11.21 6.37
CA MET A 7 -6.95 -11.41 5.16
C MET A 7 -6.31 -12.42 4.19
N ASN A 8 -5.01 -12.34 3.97
CA ASN A 8 -4.32 -13.26 3.07
C ASN A 8 -4.30 -14.68 3.63
N VAL A 9 -4.07 -14.83 4.94
CA VAL A 9 -4.11 -16.13 5.62
C VAL A 9 -5.51 -16.75 5.53
N ALA A 10 -6.56 -15.97 5.81
CA ALA A 10 -7.95 -16.43 5.72
C ALA A 10 -8.34 -16.90 4.31
N ASN A 11 -7.76 -16.28 3.27
CA ASN A 11 -7.98 -16.66 1.87
C ASN A 11 -6.98 -17.72 1.34
N ALA A 12 -6.09 -18.25 2.20
CA ALA A 12 -4.99 -19.14 1.81
C ALA A 12 -4.08 -18.60 0.68
N ASP A 13 -3.95 -17.27 0.58
CA ASP A 13 -3.15 -16.59 -0.45
C ASP A 13 -1.73 -16.30 0.04
N LEU A 14 -0.88 -17.33 -0.04
CA LEU A 14 0.53 -17.24 0.36
C LEU A 14 1.35 -16.39 -0.59
N GLU A 15 1.07 -16.44 -1.90
CA GLU A 15 1.80 -15.68 -2.91
C GLU A 15 1.66 -14.17 -2.67
N ARG A 16 0.46 -13.70 -2.30
CA ARG A 16 0.24 -12.31 -1.92
C ARG A 16 0.93 -11.93 -0.62
N THR A 17 1.04 -12.86 0.34
CA THR A 17 1.80 -12.64 1.58
C THR A 17 3.29 -12.48 1.30
N LEU A 18 3.86 -13.30 0.43
CA LEU A 18 5.26 -13.21 -0.01
C LEU A 18 5.55 -11.88 -0.72
N ARG A 19 4.56 -11.32 -1.44
CA ARG A 19 4.64 -10.03 -2.13
C ARG A 19 4.25 -8.82 -1.27
N LEU A 20 4.05 -8.95 0.03
CA LEU A 20 3.80 -7.78 0.88
C LEU A 20 5.04 -6.88 0.96
N ALA A 21 4.86 -5.57 0.96
CA ALA A 21 5.95 -4.62 1.22
C ALA A 21 6.51 -4.81 2.66
N PRO A 22 7.76 -4.43 2.95
CA PRO A 22 8.69 -3.63 2.15
C PRO A 22 9.44 -4.44 1.08
N HIS A 23 9.76 -3.79 -0.03
CA HIS A 23 10.50 -4.37 -1.15
C HIS A 23 11.98 -3.96 -1.17
N THR A 24 12.60 -3.84 0.00
CA THR A 24 13.99 -3.39 0.14
C THR A 24 15.02 -4.43 -0.32
N ALA A 25 14.72 -5.72 -0.17
CA ALA A 25 15.63 -6.81 -0.49
C ALA A 25 15.48 -7.35 -1.92
N THR A 26 14.37 -7.05 -2.61
CA THR A 26 14.07 -7.57 -3.95
C THR A 26 13.46 -6.47 -4.80
N PRO A 27 14.26 -5.45 -5.20
CA PRO A 27 13.80 -4.45 -6.14
C PRO A 27 13.44 -5.12 -7.48
N VAL A 28 12.54 -4.48 -8.21
CA VAL A 28 12.19 -4.87 -9.57
C VAL A 28 12.65 -3.73 -10.46
N ASP A 29 13.43 -4.05 -11.49
CA ASP A 29 13.96 -3.05 -12.41
C ASP A 29 12.80 -2.29 -13.07
N GLY A 30 12.92 -0.95 -13.12
CA GLY A 30 11.87 -0.07 -13.64
C GLY A 30 10.71 0.20 -12.67
N LEU A 31 10.68 -0.37 -11.46
CA LEU A 31 9.75 0.01 -10.39
C LEU A 31 10.48 0.61 -9.20
N ALA A 32 10.02 1.78 -8.73
CA ALA A 32 10.48 2.33 -7.48
C ALA A 32 10.12 1.37 -6.31
N PRO A 33 11.08 1.03 -5.43
CA PRO A 33 10.84 0.09 -4.34
C PRO A 33 9.87 0.70 -3.31
N ARG A 34 8.78 -0.03 -3.03
CA ARG A 34 7.83 0.38 -1.99
C ARG A 34 8.40 0.10 -0.60
N ILE A 35 8.63 1.17 0.16
CA ILE A 35 8.99 1.11 1.58
C ILE A 35 7.75 1.33 2.48
N VAL A 36 7.81 0.84 3.71
CA VAL A 36 6.73 0.97 4.71
C VAL A 36 7.35 1.38 6.05
N PRO A 37 7.74 2.66 6.22
CA PRO A 37 8.45 3.10 7.42
C PRO A 37 7.62 2.93 8.70
N LEU A 38 6.31 3.16 8.63
CA LEU A 38 5.39 3.01 9.76
C LEU A 38 4.86 1.58 9.94
N ARG A 39 5.54 0.57 9.38
CA ARG A 39 5.09 -0.84 9.40
C ARG A 39 4.79 -1.35 10.80
N TRP A 40 5.60 -0.94 11.77
CA TRP A 40 5.60 -1.44 13.15
C TRP A 40 4.87 -0.54 14.14
N VAL A 41 4.38 0.62 13.68
CA VAL A 41 3.66 1.58 14.52
C VAL A 41 2.15 1.34 14.37
N PRO A 42 1.41 1.06 15.46
CA PRO A 42 -0.05 0.95 15.43
C PRO A 42 -0.75 2.21 14.95
N GLU A 43 -1.91 2.04 14.33
CA GLU A 43 -2.74 3.15 13.82
C GLU A 43 -3.14 4.14 14.93
N GLN A 44 -3.40 3.64 16.14
CA GLN A 44 -3.72 4.47 17.31
C GLN A 44 -2.56 5.38 17.73
N GLU A 45 -1.32 4.90 17.68
CA GLU A 45 -0.13 5.70 18.00
C GLU A 45 0.15 6.74 16.93
N ILE A 46 -0.01 6.37 15.64
CA ILE A 46 0.12 7.32 14.52
C ILE A 46 -0.93 8.43 14.65
N HIS A 47 -2.17 8.06 14.97
CA HIS A 47 -3.26 9.02 15.15
C HIS A 47 -3.01 9.95 16.34
N LEU A 48 -2.59 9.41 17.49
CA LEU A 48 -2.22 10.19 18.66
C LEU A 48 -1.08 11.17 18.36
N TYR A 49 -0.05 10.71 17.64
CA TYR A 49 1.06 11.57 17.22
C TYR A 49 0.59 12.71 16.32
N ALA A 50 -0.28 12.42 15.35
CA ALA A 50 -0.83 13.43 14.46
C ALA A 50 -1.67 14.47 15.19
N LEU A 51 -2.48 14.05 16.17
CA LEU A 51 -3.22 14.96 17.05
C LEU A 51 -2.27 15.84 17.88
N HIS A 52 -1.26 15.24 18.52
CA HIS A 52 -0.29 15.97 19.33
C HIS A 52 0.50 17.01 18.50
N LYS A 53 0.82 16.70 17.25
CA LYS A 53 1.50 17.61 16.32
C LYS A 53 0.54 18.53 15.55
N SER A 54 -0.77 18.45 15.80
CA SER A 54 -1.79 19.22 15.10
C SER A 54 -1.65 19.12 13.56
N LEU A 55 -1.36 17.93 13.07
CA LEU A 55 -1.26 17.69 11.63
C LEU A 55 -2.65 17.72 10.99
N PRO A 56 -2.79 18.30 9.78
CA PRO A 56 -4.05 18.27 9.06
C PRO A 56 -4.44 16.83 8.72
N MET A 57 -5.63 16.41 9.12
CA MET A 57 -6.18 15.08 8.88
C MET A 57 -7.60 15.16 8.34
N HIS A 58 -7.92 14.29 7.38
CA HIS A 58 -9.29 14.08 6.93
C HIS A 58 -9.94 12.99 7.79
N HIS A 59 -11.03 13.33 8.48
CA HIS A 59 -11.74 12.42 9.39
C HIS A 59 -12.89 11.66 8.73
N GLU A 60 -13.27 12.04 7.51
CA GLU A 60 -14.40 11.44 6.80
C GLU A 60 -14.04 10.07 6.24
N GLU A 61 -15.00 9.14 6.35
CA GLU A 61 -14.89 7.82 5.73
C GLU A 61 -15.41 7.85 4.30
N CYS A 62 -14.80 7.06 3.41
CA CYS A 62 -15.30 6.89 2.05
C CYS A 62 -16.71 6.27 2.08
N PRO A 63 -17.69 6.82 1.32
CA PRO A 63 -19.05 6.27 1.26
C PRO A 63 -19.11 4.78 0.87
N ASN A 64 -18.15 4.34 0.04
CA ASN A 64 -18.05 2.96 -0.44
C ASN A 64 -17.29 2.03 0.52
N ALA A 65 -16.81 2.52 1.67
CA ALA A 65 -16.08 1.69 2.64
C ALA A 65 -17.01 0.82 3.49
N ARG A 66 -18.26 1.23 3.68
CA ARG A 66 -19.24 0.51 4.51
C ARG A 66 -19.54 -0.86 3.89
N GLY A 67 -19.43 -1.90 4.71
CA GLY A 67 -19.64 -3.30 4.28
C GLY A 67 -18.42 -3.96 3.63
N ALA A 68 -17.30 -3.26 3.44
CA ALA A 68 -16.09 -3.85 2.89
C ALA A 68 -15.51 -4.93 3.83
N LEU A 69 -15.07 -6.05 3.27
CA LEU A 69 -14.48 -7.19 4.01
C LEU A 69 -13.33 -6.76 4.94
N ARG A 70 -12.56 -5.75 4.52
CA ARG A 70 -11.45 -5.20 5.30
C ARG A 70 -11.91 -4.58 6.62
N TRP A 71 -13.13 -4.06 6.69
CA TRP A 71 -13.69 -3.53 7.94
C TRP A 71 -13.86 -4.63 8.98
N ARG A 72 -14.39 -5.79 8.60
CA ARG A 72 -14.50 -6.95 9.50
C ARG A 72 -13.15 -7.42 10.02
N HIS A 73 -12.14 -7.44 9.16
CA HIS A 73 -10.78 -7.82 9.55
C HIS A 73 -10.10 -6.79 10.45
N ARG A 74 -10.42 -5.50 10.30
CA ARG A 74 -9.98 -4.45 11.22
C ARG A 74 -10.50 -4.74 12.64
N GLU A 75 -11.80 -5.04 12.76
CA GLU A 75 -12.41 -5.34 14.05
C GLU A 75 -11.83 -6.60 14.69
N MET A 76 -11.70 -7.69 13.93
CA MET A 76 -11.09 -8.93 14.43
C MET A 76 -9.68 -8.71 14.97
N VAL A 77 -8.83 -7.98 14.21
CA VAL A 77 -7.47 -7.67 14.67
C VAL A 77 -7.47 -6.73 15.88
N ALA A 78 -8.44 -5.83 15.98
CA ALA A 78 -8.57 -4.95 17.15
C ALA A 78 -8.95 -5.74 18.41
N GLN A 79 -9.92 -6.65 18.30
CA GLN A 79 -10.32 -7.53 19.40
C GLN A 79 -9.17 -8.41 19.87
N MET A 80 -8.49 -9.10 18.94
CA MET A 80 -7.35 -9.96 19.30
C MET A 80 -6.21 -9.19 19.98
N GLU A 81 -5.97 -7.93 19.58
CA GLU A 81 -4.97 -7.06 20.22
C GLU A 81 -5.40 -6.65 21.63
N ALA A 82 -6.69 -6.39 21.85
CA ALA A 82 -7.23 -6.05 23.16
C ALA A 82 -7.14 -7.23 24.14
N ASP A 83 -7.41 -8.44 23.64
CA ASP A 83 -7.33 -9.67 24.43
C ASP A 83 -5.87 -10.07 24.72
N VAL A 84 -5.00 -9.98 23.70
CA VAL A 84 -3.58 -10.34 23.81
C VAL A 84 -2.72 -9.24 23.14
N PRO A 85 -2.13 -8.34 23.95
CA PRO A 85 -1.25 -7.29 23.44
C PRO A 85 -0.07 -7.84 22.63
N GLY A 86 0.20 -7.24 21.49
CA GLY A 86 1.27 -7.66 20.57
C GLY A 86 0.82 -8.62 19.46
N THR A 87 -0.45 -8.99 19.39
CA THR A 87 -1.01 -9.82 18.32
C THR A 87 -0.78 -9.21 16.93
N ARG A 88 -0.95 -7.89 16.78
CA ARG A 88 -0.69 -7.15 15.54
C ARG A 88 0.75 -7.36 15.06
N HIS A 89 1.71 -7.21 15.96
CA HIS A 89 3.13 -7.42 15.67
C HIS A 89 3.43 -8.90 15.40
N GLY A 90 2.78 -9.81 16.12
CA GLY A 90 2.85 -11.26 15.90
C GLY A 90 2.46 -11.64 14.47
N LEU A 91 1.31 -11.16 13.98
CA LEU A 91 0.85 -11.40 12.60
C LEU A 91 1.87 -10.87 11.58
N VAL A 92 2.37 -9.66 11.76
CA VAL A 92 3.34 -9.05 10.83
C VAL A 92 4.67 -9.82 10.84
N ARG A 93 5.12 -10.28 12.01
CA ARG A 93 6.33 -11.09 12.18
C ARG A 93 6.20 -12.46 11.54
N MET A 94 5.05 -13.12 11.67
CA MET A 94 4.74 -14.38 11.00
C MET A 94 4.87 -14.24 9.48
N ALA A 95 4.33 -13.17 8.89
CA ALA A 95 4.48 -12.91 7.46
C ALA A 95 5.96 -12.75 7.03
N ASP A 96 6.79 -12.14 7.86
CA ASP A 96 8.23 -12.03 7.59
C ASP A 96 8.96 -13.37 7.75
N GLN A 97 8.59 -14.18 8.74
CA GLN A 97 9.12 -15.54 8.91
C GLN A 97 8.79 -16.43 7.71
N ILE A 98 7.56 -16.37 7.19
CA ILE A 98 7.15 -17.11 5.98
C ILE A 98 8.04 -16.72 4.78
N LYS A 99 8.32 -15.43 4.60
CA LYS A 99 9.25 -14.97 3.55
C LYS A 99 10.67 -15.48 3.77
N GLY A 100 11.14 -15.46 5.02
CA GLY A 100 12.45 -15.98 5.40
C GLY A 100 12.59 -17.47 5.07
N LEU A 101 11.62 -18.28 5.46
CA LEU A 101 11.56 -19.72 5.14
C LEU A 101 11.54 -19.96 3.64
N ARG A 102 10.74 -19.23 2.88
CA ARG A 102 10.72 -19.32 1.42
C ARG A 102 12.10 -19.03 0.81
N ASN A 103 12.81 -18.02 1.31
CA ASN A 103 14.14 -17.70 0.81
C ASN A 103 15.17 -18.78 1.15
N GLN A 104 15.07 -19.41 2.33
CA GLN A 104 15.90 -20.55 2.71
C GLN A 104 15.67 -21.76 1.80
N VAL A 105 14.40 -22.09 1.52
CA VAL A 105 14.05 -23.19 0.60
C VAL A 105 14.66 -22.96 -0.78
N VAL A 106 14.54 -21.75 -1.32
CA VAL A 106 15.15 -21.39 -2.62
C VAL A 106 16.68 -21.51 -2.57
N ALA A 107 17.32 -21.07 -1.47
CA ALA A 107 18.77 -21.18 -1.31
C ALA A 107 19.27 -22.63 -1.23
N LEU A 108 18.43 -23.56 -0.76
CA LEU A 108 18.72 -25.00 -0.70
C LEU A 108 18.42 -25.74 -2.01
N GLY A 109 18.10 -25.03 -3.10
CA GLY A 109 17.82 -25.62 -4.42
C GLY A 109 16.35 -26.00 -4.64
N GLY A 110 15.43 -25.57 -3.78
CA GLY A 110 14.00 -25.72 -4.01
C GLY A 110 13.49 -24.81 -5.13
N GLU A 111 12.48 -25.26 -5.88
CA GLU A 111 11.86 -24.45 -6.94
C GLU A 111 11.16 -23.23 -6.36
N GLY A 112 11.59 -22.04 -6.79
CA GLY A 112 10.94 -20.79 -6.44
C GLY A 112 9.81 -20.48 -7.40
N GLN A 113 8.56 -20.50 -6.94
CA GLN A 113 7.45 -19.86 -7.65
C GLN A 113 7.59 -18.33 -7.52
N ARG A 114 8.48 -17.74 -8.32
CA ARG A 114 8.52 -16.28 -8.52
C ARG A 114 7.76 -15.99 -9.81
N PRO A 115 6.79 -15.05 -9.81
CA PRO A 115 6.19 -14.57 -11.05
C PRO A 115 7.28 -14.11 -12.02
N ALA A 116 7.04 -14.30 -13.31
CA ALA A 116 7.90 -13.73 -14.34
C ALA A 116 8.10 -12.22 -14.12
N PRO A 117 9.28 -11.66 -14.46
CA PRO A 117 9.50 -10.22 -14.40
C PRO A 117 8.41 -9.49 -15.21
N PRO A 118 7.93 -8.33 -14.73
CA PRO A 118 6.94 -7.57 -15.47
C PRO A 118 7.57 -6.97 -16.74
N GLU A 119 6.77 -6.87 -17.79
CA GLU A 119 7.15 -6.31 -19.09
C GLU A 119 6.48 -4.94 -19.30
N PRO A 120 7.04 -4.05 -20.15
CA PRO A 120 6.43 -2.76 -20.43
C PRO A 120 5.14 -2.92 -21.27
N CYS A 121 4.09 -2.21 -20.89
CA CYS A 121 2.82 -2.20 -21.64
C CYS A 121 3.01 -1.55 -23.01
N PRO A 122 2.53 -2.16 -24.11
CA PRO A 122 2.71 -1.64 -25.46
C PRO A 122 2.01 -0.30 -25.70
N ARG A 123 1.00 0.06 -24.89
CA ARG A 123 0.24 1.29 -25.03
C ARG A 123 0.81 2.48 -24.25
N CYS A 124 1.13 2.28 -22.96
CA CYS A 124 1.54 3.38 -22.07
C CYS A 124 2.97 3.23 -21.52
N GLY A 125 3.69 2.16 -21.86
CA GLY A 125 5.04 1.88 -21.38
C GLY A 125 5.15 1.45 -19.91
N SER A 126 4.07 1.53 -19.12
CA SER A 126 4.08 1.12 -17.72
C SER A 126 4.21 -0.39 -17.55
N LEU A 127 4.89 -0.83 -16.49
CA LEU A 127 5.13 -2.25 -16.22
C LEU A 127 3.84 -3.02 -15.92
N THR A 128 3.72 -4.21 -16.52
CA THR A 128 2.55 -5.08 -16.46
C THR A 128 2.96 -6.55 -16.43
N SER A 129 2.16 -7.39 -15.80
CA SER A 129 2.33 -8.85 -15.79
C SER A 129 1.51 -9.57 -16.88
N GLY A 130 0.80 -8.82 -17.71
CA GLY A 130 0.02 -9.33 -18.84
C GLY A 130 0.22 -8.48 -20.09
N LEU A 131 -0.43 -8.85 -21.19
CA LEU A 131 -0.26 -8.20 -22.51
C LEU A 131 -0.51 -6.68 -22.49
N GLN A 132 -1.46 -6.23 -21.67
CA GLN A 132 -1.79 -4.82 -21.47
C GLN A 132 -1.96 -4.53 -19.98
N CYS A 133 -1.59 -3.32 -19.53
CA CYS A 133 -1.74 -2.95 -18.13
C CYS A 133 -3.22 -2.75 -17.77
N LYS A 134 -3.59 -3.07 -16.53
CA LYS A 134 -5.00 -2.97 -16.07
C LYS A 134 -5.55 -1.54 -16.12
N ALA A 135 -4.71 -0.52 -16.06
CA ALA A 135 -5.13 0.86 -16.22
C ALA A 135 -5.61 1.15 -17.66
N CYS A 136 -4.89 0.65 -18.67
CA CYS A 136 -5.31 0.75 -20.07
C CYS A 136 -6.57 -0.09 -20.35
N ASP A 137 -6.67 -1.32 -19.81
CA ASP A 137 -7.88 -2.14 -19.92
C ASP A 137 -9.12 -1.39 -19.39
N MET A 138 -9.00 -0.74 -18.23
CA MET A 138 -10.10 0.04 -17.65
C MET A 138 -10.44 1.28 -18.48
N ARG A 139 -9.45 1.95 -19.09
CA ARG A 139 -9.69 3.07 -19.99
C ARG A 139 -10.46 2.63 -21.24
N ASP A 140 -10.12 1.48 -21.80
CA ASP A 140 -10.79 0.91 -22.96
C ASP A 140 -12.24 0.52 -22.62
N LEU A 141 -12.46 -0.10 -21.45
CA LEU A 141 -13.79 -0.41 -20.95
C LEU A 141 -14.68 0.83 -20.77
N LEU A 142 -14.10 1.98 -20.40
CA LEU A 142 -14.81 3.24 -20.21
C LEU A 142 -14.91 4.08 -21.49
N GLY A 143 -14.29 3.65 -22.60
CA GLY A 143 -14.27 4.41 -23.86
C GLY A 143 -13.46 5.71 -23.78
N VAL A 144 -12.55 5.85 -22.81
CA VAL A 144 -11.72 7.05 -22.63
C VAL A 144 -10.45 6.93 -23.47
N GLY A 145 -10.45 7.56 -24.64
CA GLY A 145 -9.27 7.73 -25.51
C GLY A 145 -8.17 8.59 -24.90
N GLU A 146 -6.96 8.49 -25.45
CA GLU A 146 -5.68 8.86 -24.84
C GLU A 146 -5.53 10.35 -24.45
N GLY A 147 -5.67 10.63 -23.16
CA GLY A 147 -4.95 11.73 -22.51
C GLY A 147 -3.53 11.26 -22.18
N GLN A 148 -2.57 11.79 -22.93
CA GLN A 148 -1.11 11.59 -22.83
C GLN A 148 -0.67 11.29 -21.39
N SER A 149 -0.07 10.11 -21.18
CA SER A 149 0.82 9.92 -20.04
C SER A 149 2.03 10.82 -20.26
N THR A 150 1.97 12.07 -19.78
CA THR A 150 3.20 12.85 -19.59
C THR A 150 4.13 12.01 -18.71
N PRO A 151 5.41 11.83 -19.08
CA PRO A 151 6.37 11.28 -18.14
C PRO A 151 6.36 12.13 -16.86
N GLU A 152 6.47 11.47 -15.72
CA GLU A 152 6.54 12.10 -14.39
C GLU A 152 7.35 13.41 -14.44
N PRO A 153 6.87 14.50 -13.83
CA PRO A 153 7.76 15.63 -13.58
C PRO A 153 8.87 15.13 -12.65
N THR A 154 10.09 15.08 -13.18
CA THR A 154 11.30 15.01 -12.36
C THR A 154 11.29 16.24 -11.47
N HIS A 155 10.77 16.11 -10.24
CA HIS A 155 10.84 17.18 -9.25
C HIS A 155 12.33 17.53 -9.04
N PRO A 156 12.80 18.71 -9.47
CA PRO A 156 14.12 19.16 -9.12
C PRO A 156 14.06 19.55 -7.64
N GLY A 157 14.95 18.98 -6.84
CA GLY A 157 15.24 19.27 -5.43
C GLY A 157 14.26 20.18 -4.68
N LEU A 158 13.54 19.62 -3.71
CA LEU A 158 12.98 20.40 -2.61
C LEU A 158 14.14 20.94 -1.77
N GLY A 159 14.70 22.06 -2.23
CA GLY A 159 15.48 22.97 -1.42
C GLY A 159 14.56 23.59 -0.37
N VAL A 160 14.92 23.39 0.89
CA VAL A 160 14.32 24.05 2.04
C VAL A 160 14.46 25.57 1.86
N GLY A 161 13.35 26.26 1.58
CA GLY A 161 13.29 27.70 1.39
C GLY A 161 12.08 28.29 2.10
N ARG A 162 12.34 29.11 3.12
CA ARG A 162 11.35 29.88 3.90
C ARG A 162 10.73 31.00 3.05
N SER A 163 9.41 31.19 3.13
CA SER A 163 8.66 32.48 3.07
C SER A 163 7.16 32.14 2.92
N ASN A 164 6.35 32.39 3.93
CA ASN A 164 5.48 33.57 4.11
C ASN A 164 4.47 33.84 2.98
N ASP A 165 3.20 33.90 3.41
CA ASP A 165 2.06 34.62 2.81
C ASP A 165 1.52 34.12 1.47
N ILE A 166 0.55 33.19 1.52
CA ILE A 166 -0.56 33.17 0.56
C ILE A 166 -1.86 32.83 1.33
N GLY A 167 -2.69 33.86 1.53
CA GLY A 167 -4.03 33.73 2.07
C GLY A 167 -4.94 32.94 1.14
N VAL A 168 -5.64 31.95 1.69
CA VAL A 168 -6.72 31.24 1.00
C VAL A 168 -8.04 31.75 1.57
N PRO A 169 -8.98 32.27 0.74
CA PRO A 169 -10.25 32.76 1.22
C PRO A 169 -11.12 31.61 1.71
N ALA A 170 -11.80 31.84 2.84
CA ALA A 170 -12.77 30.92 3.42
C ALA A 170 -13.98 30.76 2.50
N ALA A 171 -14.12 29.59 1.86
CA ALA A 171 -15.37 29.18 1.24
C ALA A 171 -16.29 28.60 2.31
N SER A 172 -17.32 29.36 2.65
CA SER A 172 -18.43 28.97 3.52
C SER A 172 -19.25 27.85 2.90
N CYS A 173 -19.26 26.66 3.53
CA CYS A 173 -20.32 25.67 3.33
C CYS A 173 -21.19 25.66 4.59
N SER A 174 -22.40 26.23 4.47
CA SER A 174 -23.46 26.14 5.47
C SER A 174 -24.06 24.73 5.51
N PRO A 175 -24.49 24.24 6.69
CA PRO A 175 -25.02 22.89 6.83
C PRO A 175 -26.52 22.84 6.48
N LEU A 176 -26.93 21.73 5.86
CA LEU A 176 -28.27 21.16 5.93
C LEU A 176 -28.15 19.75 6.50
#